data_AF-A0A2U0UFN8-F1
#
_entry.id   AF-A0A2U0UFN8-F1
#
_cell.length_a   1.000
_cell.length_b   1.000
_cell.length_c   1.000
_cell.angle_alpha   90.00
_cell.angle_beta   90.00
_cell.angle_gamma   90.00
#
_symmetry.space_group_name_H-M   'P 1'
#
loop_
_entity.id
_entity.type
_entity.pdbx_description
1 polymer ?
#
loop_
_entity_poly.entity_id
_entity_poly.type
_entity_poly.pdbx_seq_one_letter_code
_entity_poly.pdbx_strand_id
1 'polypeptide(L)'
;MRTSPNTEKELRQKLEEQDLRVVIRKNDNGRIYGITFIDDEQGVAINGSRLGKGYAANIFNGYFSNPVHNPFLDETLYGRPSARLEQSATVQPLQSNAEEGDNLIDELIEDMVGDSFTSTGNDDWKEAAWQRKLRRQNKVNLKRRKR
;
A
#
# COMPACT_ATOMS: atom_id res chain seq x y z
N MET A 1 -18.80 -19.63 -0.27
CA MET A 1 -17.35 -19.80 -0.52
C MET A 1 -16.80 -18.52 -1.12
N ARG A 2 -15.74 -17.91 -0.57
CA ARG A 2 -15.06 -16.76 -1.21
C ARG A 2 -14.20 -17.28 -2.37
N THR A 3 -14.76 -17.26 -3.58
CA THR A 3 -14.04 -17.64 -4.81
C THR A 3 -13.24 -16.46 -5.34
N SER A 4 -12.09 -16.69 -5.99
CA SER A 4 -11.37 -15.60 -6.68
C SER A 4 -12.12 -15.21 -7.97
N PRO A 5 -12.25 -13.90 -8.29
CA PRO A 5 -13.00 -13.45 -9.46
C PRO A 5 -12.24 -13.71 -10.76
N ASN A 6 -12.74 -14.58 -11.62
CA ASN A 6 -12.00 -15.02 -12.81
C ASN A 6 -12.07 -14.01 -13.98
N THR A 7 -13.00 -13.06 -13.91
CA THR A 7 -13.17 -12.03 -14.94
C THR A 7 -13.19 -10.63 -14.34
N GLU A 8 -12.89 -9.63 -15.17
CA GLU A 8 -12.99 -8.23 -14.78
C GLU A 8 -14.40 -7.85 -14.30
N LYS A 9 -15.44 -8.42 -14.92
CA LYS A 9 -16.83 -8.16 -14.55
C LYS A 9 -17.12 -8.70 -13.15
N GLU A 10 -16.68 -9.92 -12.85
CA GLU A 10 -16.80 -10.50 -11.51
C GLU A 10 -16.02 -9.71 -10.47
N LEU A 11 -14.81 -9.24 -10.81
CA LEU A 11 -14.03 -8.40 -9.90
C LEU A 11 -14.80 -7.12 -9.57
N ARG A 12 -15.33 -6.42 -10.58
CA ARG A 12 -16.12 -5.20 -10.38
C ARG A 12 -17.32 -5.44 -9.48
N GLN A 13 -18.08 -6.50 -9.76
CA GLN A 13 -19.26 -6.85 -8.98
C GLN A 13 -18.92 -7.15 -7.52
N LYS A 14 -17.88 -7.95 -7.27
CA LYS A 14 -17.48 -8.29 -5.89
C LYS A 14 -16.98 -7.09 -5.09
N LEU A 15 -16.32 -6.13 -5.75
CA LEU A 15 -15.89 -4.92 -5.08
C LEU A 15 -17.09 -4.00 -4.79
N GLU A 16 -18.04 -3.92 -5.72
CA GLU A 16 -19.26 -3.12 -5.56
C GLU A 16 -20.14 -3.65 -4.41
N GLU A 17 -20.16 -4.97 -4.18
CA GLU A 17 -20.76 -5.60 -3.00
C GLU A 17 -20.11 -5.16 -1.66
N GLN A 18 -18.93 -4.54 -1.71
CA GLN A 18 -18.20 -4.01 -0.56
C GLN A 18 -18.03 -2.49 -0.61
N ASP A 19 -18.91 -1.78 -1.34
CA ASP A 19 -18.89 -0.32 -1.51
C ASP A 19 -17.56 0.22 -2.09
N LEU A 20 -16.82 -0.65 -2.78
CA LEU A 20 -15.58 -0.32 -3.46
C LEU A 20 -15.77 -0.42 -4.97
N ARG A 21 -15.43 0.63 -5.69
CA ARG A 21 -15.52 0.66 -7.14
C ARG A 21 -14.14 0.58 -7.77
N VAL A 22 -14.05 -0.08 -8.93
CA VAL A 22 -12.78 -0.20 -9.67
C VAL A 22 -12.93 0.29 -11.10
N VAL A 23 -11.99 1.13 -11.53
CA VAL A 23 -11.88 1.62 -12.91
C VAL A 23 -10.64 1.00 -13.55
N ILE A 24 -10.87 0.18 -14.56
CA ILE A 24 -9.82 -0.50 -15.33
C ILE A 24 -9.74 0.15 -16.70
N ARG A 25 -8.53 0.58 -17.07
CA ARG A 25 -8.25 1.21 -18.36
C ARG A 25 -7.41 0.27 -19.22
N LYS A 26 -7.89 0.03 -20.45
CA LYS A 26 -7.23 -0.85 -21.44
C LYS A 26 -6.81 -0.05 -22.67
N ASN A 27 -5.73 -0.49 -23.30
CA ASN A 27 -5.35 -0.01 -24.62
C ASN A 27 -6.08 -0.80 -25.72
N ASP A 28 -5.82 -0.46 -26.98
CA ASP A 28 -6.46 -1.09 -28.15
C ASP A 28 -6.19 -2.60 -28.25
N ASN A 29 -5.06 -3.06 -27.71
CA ASN A 29 -4.70 -4.48 -27.65
C ASN A 29 -5.34 -5.21 -26.46
N GLY A 30 -6.21 -4.54 -25.69
CA GLY A 30 -6.86 -5.10 -24.51
C GLY A 30 -5.99 -5.19 -23.26
N ARG A 31 -4.73 -4.72 -23.30
CA ARG A 31 -3.84 -4.71 -22.14
C ARG A 31 -4.29 -3.66 -21.15
N ILE A 32 -4.42 -4.04 -19.88
CA ILE A 32 -4.68 -3.13 -18.78
C ILE A 32 -3.43 -2.31 -18.53
N TYR A 33 -3.49 -0.99 -18.75
CA TYR A 33 -2.39 -0.08 -18.45
C TYR A 33 -2.61 0.71 -17.16
N GLY A 34 -3.84 0.74 -16.66
CA GLY A 34 -4.19 1.44 -15.43
C GLY A 34 -5.34 0.77 -14.71
N ILE A 35 -5.25 0.76 -13.38
CA ILE A 35 -6.31 0.36 -12.47
C ILE A 35 -6.39 1.38 -11.33
N THR A 36 -7.59 1.83 -11.02
CA THR A 36 -7.88 2.80 -9.96
C THR A 36 -9.00 2.25 -9.09
N PHE A 37 -8.79 2.22 -7.78
CA PHE A 37 -9.78 1.84 -6.78
C PHE A 37 -10.40 3.11 -6.22
N ILE A 38 -11.71 3.10 -6.04
CA ILE A 38 -12.50 4.23 -5.56
C ILE A 38 -13.30 3.73 -4.38
N ASP A 39 -13.08 4.34 -3.24
CA ASP A 39 -13.86 4.14 -2.03
C ASP A 39 -14.91 5.24 -2.00
N ASP A 40 -16.17 4.84 -2.19
CA ASP A 40 -17.30 5.77 -2.25
C ASP A 40 -17.71 6.26 -0.85
N GLU A 41 -17.42 5.50 0.21
CA GLU A 41 -17.65 5.94 1.60
C GLU A 41 -16.68 7.05 2.01
N GLN A 42 -15.39 6.87 1.70
CA GLN A 42 -14.34 7.83 2.05
C GLN A 42 -14.18 8.95 1.00
N GLY A 43 -14.77 8.78 -0.19
CA GLY A 43 -14.63 9.70 -1.32
C GLY A 43 -13.20 9.74 -1.88
N VAL A 44 -12.46 8.64 -1.77
CA VAL A 44 -11.03 8.58 -2.15
C VAL A 44 -10.84 7.72 -3.40
N ALA A 45 -10.03 8.20 -4.33
CA ALA A 45 -9.59 7.42 -5.49
C ALA A 45 -8.07 7.20 -5.44
N ILE A 46 -7.65 5.93 -5.46
CA ILE A 46 -6.23 5.53 -5.39
C ILE A 46 -5.87 4.67 -6.60
N ASN A 47 -4.82 5.06 -7.31
CA ASN A 47 -4.25 4.22 -8.37
C ASN A 47 -3.64 2.96 -7.75
N GLY A 48 -3.88 1.80 -8.35
CA GLY A 48 -3.39 0.52 -7.80
C GLY A 48 -1.88 0.47 -7.63
N SER A 49 -1.12 1.10 -8.53
CA SER A 49 0.35 1.23 -8.38
C SER A 49 0.81 2.01 -7.15
N ARG A 50 -0.08 2.82 -6.54
CA ARG A 50 0.18 3.53 -5.27
C ARG A 50 -0.20 2.70 -4.04
N LEU A 51 -1.11 1.73 -4.18
CA LEU A 51 -1.46 0.80 -3.11
C LEU A 51 -0.37 -0.27 -2.90
N GLY A 52 0.36 -0.60 -3.96
CA GLY A 52 1.50 -1.50 -3.88
C GLY A 52 1.72 -2.26 -5.18
N LYS A 53 2.81 -3.03 -5.25
CA LYS A 53 3.14 -3.84 -6.43
C LYS A 53 2.04 -4.84 -6.76
N GLY A 54 1.40 -5.40 -5.73
CA GLY A 54 0.35 -6.38 -5.87
C GLY A 54 -0.96 -5.84 -6.46
N TYR A 55 -1.21 -4.54 -6.33
CA TYR A 55 -2.41 -3.88 -6.85
C TYR A 55 -2.18 -3.22 -8.21
N ALA A 56 -0.99 -3.39 -8.81
CA ALA A 56 -0.66 -2.77 -10.08
C ALA A 56 -1.39 -3.45 -11.26
N ALA A 57 -1.67 -2.66 -12.30
CA ALA A 57 -2.30 -3.14 -13.54
C ALA A 57 -1.62 -4.38 -14.16
N ASN A 58 -0.30 -4.50 -14.02
CA ASN A 58 0.45 -5.63 -14.56
C ASN A 58 0.08 -6.97 -13.90
N ILE A 59 -0.22 -6.97 -12.61
CA ILE A 59 -0.62 -8.18 -11.88
C ILE A 59 -1.97 -8.66 -12.40
N PHE A 60 -2.92 -7.73 -12.57
CA PHE A 60 -4.24 -8.05 -13.13
C PHE A 60 -4.17 -8.52 -14.58
N ASN A 61 -3.23 -8.02 -15.40
CA ASN A 61 -3.02 -8.57 -16.75
C ASN A 61 -2.66 -10.05 -16.69
N GLY A 62 -1.69 -10.43 -15.84
CA GLY A 62 -1.29 -11.83 -15.68
C GLY A 62 -2.45 -12.69 -15.16
N TYR A 63 -3.13 -12.20 -14.13
CA TYR A 63 -4.25 -12.89 -13.51
C TYR A 63 -5.40 -13.19 -14.48
N PHE A 64 -5.86 -12.19 -15.23
CA PHE A 64 -6.97 -12.37 -16.17
C PHE A 64 -6.56 -13.11 -17.46
N SER A 65 -5.27 -13.14 -17.79
CA SER A 65 -4.80 -13.85 -18.99
C SER A 65 -4.60 -15.34 -18.75
N ASN A 66 -4.29 -15.76 -17.52
CA ASN A 66 -4.10 -17.16 -17.18
C ASN A 66 -4.71 -17.50 -15.81
N PRO A 67 -5.96 -17.99 -15.76
CA PRO A 67 -6.62 -18.31 -14.50
C PRO A 67 -5.97 -19.47 -13.73
N VAL A 68 -5.09 -20.27 -14.37
CA VAL A 68 -4.33 -21.35 -13.69
C VAL A 68 -3.27 -20.76 -12.75
N HIS A 69 -2.76 -19.56 -13.05
CA HIS A 69 -1.75 -18.90 -12.22
C HIS A 69 -2.35 -17.63 -11.59
N ASN A 70 -2.88 -17.79 -10.37
CA ASN A 70 -3.40 -16.67 -9.60
C ASN A 70 -2.29 -16.06 -8.71
N PRO A 71 -1.73 -14.88 -9.06
CA PRO A 71 -0.67 -14.26 -8.27
C PRO A 71 -1.15 -13.85 -6.87
N PHE A 72 -2.45 -13.65 -6.66
CA PHE A 72 -3.03 -13.25 -5.37
C PHE A 72 -3.11 -14.38 -4.34
N LEU A 73 -2.80 -15.62 -4.73
CA LEU A 73 -2.69 -16.75 -3.81
C LEU A 73 -1.28 -16.91 -3.22
N ASP A 74 -0.32 -16.10 -3.66
CA ASP A 74 1.02 -16.13 -3.11
C ASP A 74 1.04 -15.51 -1.71
N GLU A 75 0.98 -16.37 -0.69
CA GLU A 75 1.00 -15.97 0.72
C GLU A 75 2.25 -15.16 1.09
N THR A 76 3.38 -15.35 0.38
CA THR A 76 4.62 -14.61 0.65
C THR A 76 4.53 -13.15 0.22
N LEU A 77 3.70 -12.85 -0.79
CA LEU A 77 3.54 -11.51 -1.35
C LEU A 77 2.33 -10.76 -0.79
N TYR A 78 1.26 -11.47 -0.42
CA TYR A 78 -0.03 -10.87 -0.03
C TYR A 78 -0.48 -11.22 1.39
N GLY A 79 0.25 -12.07 2.10
CA GLY A 79 -0.15 -12.61 3.39
C GLY A 79 -1.30 -13.61 3.26
N ARG A 80 -1.66 -14.24 4.38
CA ARG A 80 -2.75 -15.23 4.42
C ARG A 80 -4.10 -14.51 4.45
N PRO A 81 -4.98 -14.66 3.44
CA PRO A 81 -6.26 -13.96 3.41
C PRO A 81 -7.20 -14.29 4.59
N SER A 82 -6.94 -15.39 5.31
CA SER A 82 -7.77 -15.90 6.41
C SER A 82 -7.33 -15.47 7.82
N ALA A 83 -6.26 -14.69 7.97
CA ALA A 83 -5.62 -14.50 9.29
C ALA A 83 -6.30 -13.47 10.22
N ARG A 84 -7.45 -12.89 9.87
CA ARG A 84 -8.10 -11.87 10.72
C ARG A 84 -9.56 -12.18 11.01
N LEU A 85 -9.80 -13.27 11.74
CA LEU A 85 -11.01 -13.44 12.54
C LEU A 85 -10.72 -14.22 13.82
N GLU A 86 -9.64 -13.88 14.53
CA GLU A 86 -9.56 -14.21 15.96
C GLU A 86 -9.67 -12.89 16.71
N GLN A 87 -10.77 -12.81 17.45
CA GLN A 87 -11.24 -11.65 18.17
C GLN A 87 -10.19 -11.21 19.19
N SER A 88 -9.77 -9.94 19.13
CA SER A 88 -9.24 -9.28 20.31
C SER A 88 -10.37 -9.15 21.33
N ALA A 89 -10.42 -10.09 22.27
CA ALA A 89 -11.12 -9.93 23.54
C ALA A 89 -10.12 -10.29 24.65
N THR A 90 -9.64 -9.23 25.31
CA THR A 90 -8.95 -9.19 26.60
C THR A 90 -9.46 -10.25 27.59
N VAL A 91 -8.59 -11.07 28.21
CA VAL A 91 -8.35 -11.17 29.67
C VAL A 91 -7.07 -12.00 29.90
N GLN A 92 -6.13 -11.47 30.69
CA GLN A 92 -4.97 -12.20 31.23
C GLN A 92 -5.41 -13.40 32.11
N PRO A 93 -4.51 -14.37 32.32
CA PRO A 93 -4.20 -14.73 33.70
C PRO A 93 -2.70 -14.66 33.99
N LEU A 94 -2.41 -14.09 35.16
CA LEU A 94 -1.12 -14.07 35.84
C LEU A 94 -0.82 -15.44 36.48
N GLN A 95 0.49 -15.71 36.67
CA GLN A 95 1.16 -16.77 37.48
C GLN A 95 1.58 -18.03 36.72
N SER A 96 2.78 -18.60 36.85
CA SER A 96 4.11 -18.22 37.40
C SER A 96 5.06 -19.42 37.16
N ASN A 97 6.36 -19.15 36.96
CA ASN A 97 7.55 -20.01 37.21
C ASN A 97 7.98 -21.04 36.14
N ALA A 98 9.08 -20.78 35.44
CA ALA A 98 10.42 -21.36 35.73
C ALA A 98 11.40 -21.14 34.55
N GLU A 99 12.53 -20.50 34.88
CA GLU A 99 13.88 -20.64 34.31
C GLU A 99 14.22 -20.11 32.89
N GLU A 100 15.07 -19.08 32.93
CA GLU A 100 16.17 -18.72 32.02
C GLU A 100 15.87 -18.38 30.54
N GLY A 101 15.96 -17.09 30.25
CA GLY A 101 15.96 -16.56 28.89
C GLY A 101 15.71 -15.05 28.83
N ASP A 102 16.66 -14.27 29.36
CA ASP A 102 17.02 -12.88 29.05
C ASP A 102 16.01 -12.05 28.21
N ASN A 103 15.15 -11.27 28.87
CA ASN A 103 14.33 -10.22 28.25
C ASN A 103 14.81 -8.83 28.68
N LEU A 104 15.86 -8.34 28.03
CA LEU A 104 16.45 -7.00 28.19
C LEU A 104 15.68 -5.92 27.39
N ILE A 105 14.41 -5.66 27.73
CA ILE A 105 13.64 -4.62 27.00
C ILE A 105 12.96 -3.61 27.92
N ASP A 106 12.79 -3.90 29.21
CA ASP A 106 12.05 -2.99 30.09
C ASP A 106 12.90 -1.88 30.75
N GLU A 107 14.23 -1.91 30.66
CA GLU A 107 15.11 -0.80 31.10
C GLU A 107 15.39 0.26 30.02
N LEU A 108 15.05 0.00 28.74
CA LEU A 108 15.41 0.92 27.64
C LEU A 108 14.43 2.09 27.46
N ILE A 109 13.24 2.02 28.08
CA ILE A 109 12.16 2.99 27.85
C ILE A 109 12.28 4.21 28.80
N GLU A 110 13.13 4.15 29.84
CA GLU A 110 13.26 5.22 30.84
C GLU A 110 14.41 6.21 30.57
N ASP A 111 15.24 6.01 29.53
CA ASP A 111 16.42 6.86 29.24
C ASP A 111 16.26 7.79 28.01
N MET A 112 15.04 7.94 27.46
CA MET A 112 14.77 8.84 26.32
C MET A 112 14.05 10.14 26.69
N VAL A 113 13.91 10.43 27.99
CA VAL A 113 13.40 11.73 28.47
C VAL A 113 14.55 12.52 29.07
N GLY A 114 15.43 13.03 28.21
CA GLY A 114 16.37 14.07 28.64
C GLY A 114 17.70 14.10 27.91
N ASP A 115 17.72 14.49 26.63
CA ASP A 115 18.64 15.57 26.27
C ASP A 115 18.28 16.21 24.91
N SER A 116 18.74 17.44 24.83
CA SER A 116 18.53 18.47 23.84
C SER A 116 18.87 18.12 22.38
N PHE A 117 18.11 18.77 21.49
CA PHE A 117 18.39 19.06 20.09
C PHE A 117 19.88 19.06 19.67
N THR A 118 20.23 18.26 18.65
CA THR A 118 20.79 18.73 17.36
C THR A 118 21.31 17.55 16.53
N SER A 119 20.63 17.18 15.44
CA SER A 119 21.33 16.87 14.18
C SER A 119 20.34 16.75 13.02
N THR A 120 20.60 17.61 12.05
CA THR A 120 19.91 17.85 10.79
C THR A 120 19.79 16.59 9.93
N GLY A 121 18.56 16.22 9.58
CA GLY A 121 18.24 15.18 8.60
C GLY A 121 16.86 15.38 8.00
N ASN A 122 16.59 16.58 7.46
CA ASN A 122 15.36 16.86 6.72
C ASN A 122 15.43 16.21 5.32
N ASP A 123 15.31 14.88 5.27
CA ASP A 123 15.09 14.13 4.05
C ASP A 123 13.58 13.92 3.82
N ASP A 124 12.79 14.99 3.92
CA ASP A 124 11.43 14.96 3.38
C ASP A 124 11.53 14.94 1.85
N TRP A 125 11.49 13.73 1.28
CA TRP A 125 11.54 13.52 -0.16
C TRP A 125 10.44 14.30 -0.91
N LYS A 126 9.35 14.68 -0.24
CA LYS A 126 8.31 15.57 -0.79
C LYS A 126 8.85 16.98 -1.00
N GLU A 127 9.55 17.55 -0.03
CA GLU A 127 10.18 18.87 -0.14
C GLU A 127 11.28 18.87 -1.22
N ALA A 128 12.09 17.81 -1.26
CA ALA A 128 13.11 17.64 -2.30
C ALA A 128 12.50 17.50 -3.71
N ALA A 129 11.32 16.88 -3.85
CA ALA A 129 10.59 16.82 -5.11
C ALA A 129 9.99 18.18 -5.51
N TRP A 130 9.47 18.93 -4.52
CA TRP A 130 8.92 20.27 -4.73
C TRP A 130 9.98 21.29 -5.18
N GLN A 131 11.17 21.28 -4.57
CA GLN A 131 12.28 22.13 -5.00
C GLN A 131 12.73 21.82 -6.44
N ARG A 132 12.77 20.54 -6.85
CA ARG A 132 13.07 20.16 -8.24
C ARG A 132 12.02 20.69 -9.23
N LYS A 133 10.74 20.71 -8.83
CA LYS A 133 9.64 21.29 -9.63
C LYS A 133 9.82 22.80 -9.83
N LEU A 134 10.16 23.54 -8.77
CA LEU A 134 10.41 24.98 -8.85
C LEU A 134 11.60 25.32 -9.77
N ARG A 135 12.71 24.57 -9.65
CA ARG A 135 13.89 24.77 -10.50
C ARG A 135 13.60 24.56 -11.99
N ARG A 136 12.69 23.64 -12.34
CA ARG A 136 12.28 23.41 -13.72
C ARG A 136 11.50 24.61 -14.27
N GLN A 137 10.52 25.12 -13.52
CA GLN A 137 9.69 26.25 -13.94
C GLN A 137 10.51 27.53 -14.15
N ASN A 138 11.46 27.85 -13.26
CA ASN A 138 12.31 29.03 -13.39
C ASN A 138 13.33 28.93 -14.54
N LYS A 139 13.83 27.73 -14.88
CA LYS A 139 14.73 27.54 -16.03
C LYS A 139 14.04 27.73 -17.39
N VAL A 140 12.75 27.40 -17.51
CA VAL A 140 12.02 27.60 -18.78
C VAL A 140 11.83 29.09 -19.06
N ASN A 141 11.58 29.89 -18.01
CA ASN A 141 11.42 31.35 -18.13
C ASN A 141 12.73 32.09 -18.41
N LEU A 142 13.88 31.60 -17.93
CA LEU A 142 15.18 32.23 -18.24
C LEU A 142 15.63 32.02 -19.70
N LYS A 143 15.20 30.93 -20.35
CA LYS A 143 15.58 30.64 -21.75
C LYS A 143 14.77 31.42 -22.79
N ARG A 144 13.71 32.13 -22.40
CA ARG A 144 12.85 32.92 -23.31
C ARG A 144 13.11 34.42 -23.31
N ARG A 145 14.18 34.90 -22.66
CA ARG A 145 14.63 36.31 -22.73
C ARG A 145 16.09 36.41 -23.16
N LYS A 146 16.34 36.23 -24.44
CA LYS A 146 17.32 37.02 -25.18
C LYS A 146 16.63 37.58 -26.42
N ARG A 147 16.90 38.86 -26.66
CA ARG A 147 16.35 39.76 -27.69
C ARG A 147 16.11 39.09 -29.03
#